data_AF-A0A948DH38-F1
#
_entry.id   AF-A0A948DH38-F1
#
_cell.length_a   1.000
_cell.length_b   1.000
_cell.length_c   1.000
_cell.angle_alpha   90.00
_cell.angle_beta   90.00
_cell.angle_gamma   90.00
#
_symmetry.space_group_name_H-M   'P 1'
#
loop_
_entity.id
_entity.type
_entity.pdbx_description
1 polymer ?
#
loop_
_entity_poly.entity_id
_entity_poly.type
_entity_poly.pdbx_seq_one_letter_code
_entity_poly.pdbx_strand_id
1 'polypeptide(L)' 'MRRYDDIYKIVGTLTNNIFLVDSGDELVVIDPGMPFDHRILADRIRSLGRSPCEIS' A
#
# COMPACT_ATOMS: atom_id res chain seq x y z
N MET A 1 10.38 -17.03 -12.10
CA MET A 1 9.28 -16.06 -12.21
C MET A 1 8.92 -15.62 -10.80
N ARG A 2 9.07 -14.33 -10.46
CA ARG A 2 8.52 -13.81 -9.21
C ARG A 2 6.99 -13.69 -9.40
N ARG A 3 6.22 -14.35 -8.53
CA ARG A 3 4.77 -14.21 -8.47
C ARG A 3 4.48 -12.87 -7.80
N TYR A 4 3.78 -11.96 -8.48
CA TYR A 4 3.24 -10.73 -7.89
C TYR A 4 1.85 -11.03 -7.30
N ASP A 5 1.73 -12.11 -6.52
CA ASP A 5 0.42 -12.60 -6.07
C ASP A 5 -0.23 -11.64 -5.05
N ASP A 6 0.50 -10.63 -4.57
CA ASP A 6 0.11 -9.74 -3.48
C ASP A 6 0.00 -8.26 -3.91
N ILE A 7 -0.86 -7.98 -4.90
CA ILE A 7 -1.26 -6.61 -5.27
C ILE A 7 -2.58 -6.27 -4.58
N TYR A 8 -2.55 -5.27 -3.71
CA TYR A 8 -3.73 -4.80 -2.98
C TYR A 8 -4.15 -3.42 -3.47
N LYS A 9 -5.41 -3.31 -3.87
CA LYS A 9 -6.04 -2.04 -4.20
C LYS A 9 -6.69 -1.42 -2.96
N ILE A 10 -6.38 -0.16 -2.71
CA ILE A 10 -7.03 0.69 -1.70
C ILE A 10 -7.77 1.80 -2.45
N VAL A 11 -9.03 2.03 -2.08
CA VAL A 11 -9.78 3.18 -2.57
C VAL A 11 -9.44 4.36 -1.67
N GLY A 12 -8.69 5.31 -2.21
CA GLY A 12 -8.40 6.58 -1.57
C GLY A 12 -9.57 7.56 -1.70
N THR A 13 -9.38 8.73 -1.13
CA THR A 13 -10.35 9.83 -1.17
C THR A 13 -10.41 10.41 -2.59
N LEU A 14 -11.57 10.98 -2.98
CA LEU A 14 -11.82 11.52 -4.34
C LEU A 14 -11.59 10.52 -5.48
N THR A 15 -11.89 9.23 -5.25
CA THR A 15 -11.79 8.15 -6.25
C THR A 15 -10.39 7.77 -6.72
N ASN A 16 -9.35 8.24 -6.03
CA ASN A 16 -7.97 7.81 -6.29
C ASN A 16 -7.79 6.33 -5.94
N ASN A 17 -7.00 5.61 -6.73
CA ASN A 17 -6.69 4.21 -6.48
C ASN A 17 -5.24 4.10 -6.02
N ILE A 18 -5.03 3.72 -4.77
CA ILE A 18 -3.70 3.48 -4.22
C ILE A 18 -3.42 1.99 -4.33
N PHE A 19 -2.26 1.60 -4.81
CA PHE A 19 -1.87 0.19 -4.90
C PHE A 19 -0.69 -0.10 -3.98
N LEU A 20 -0.82 -1.19 -3.21
CA LEU A 20 0.27 -1.79 -2.45
C LEU A 20 0.73 -3.05 -3.17
N VAL A 21 2.03 -3.16 -3.38
CA VAL A 21 2.65 -4.36 -3.93
C VAL A 21 3.57 -4.94 -2.86
N ASP A 22 3.21 -6.11 -2.34
CA ASP A 22 4.08 -6.85 -1.42
C ASP A 22 4.97 -7.81 -2.22
N SER A 23 6.27 -7.71 -2.01
CA SER A 23 7.29 -8.56 -2.63
C SER A 23 7.97 -9.52 -1.64
N GLY A 24 7.45 -9.60 -0.41
CA GLY A 24 8.08 -10.24 0.74
C GLY A 24 9.05 -9.30 1.44
N ASP A 25 10.16 -8.98 0.79
CA ASP A 25 11.23 -8.16 1.38
C ASP A 25 10.87 -6.66 1.36
N GLU A 26 10.16 -6.19 0.35
CA GLU A 26 9.80 -4.79 0.16
C GLU A 26 8.29 -4.62 0.01
N LEU A 27 7.81 -3.46 0.45
CA LEU A 27 6.44 -3.01 0.25
C LEU A 27 6.45 -1.71 -0.55
N VAL A 28 5.91 -1.76 -1.75
CA VAL A 28 5.89 -0.61 -2.67
C VAL A 28 4.50 0.01 -2.70
N VAL A 29 4.43 1.34 -2.58
CA VAL A 29 3.20 2.11 -2.76
C VAL A 29 3.22 2.76 -4.14
N ILE A 30 2.20 2.49 -4.95
CA ILE A 30 2.01 3.11 -6.25
C ILE A 30 0.79 4.03 -6.15
N ASP A 31 0.97 5.28 -6.58
CA ASP A 31 -0.03 6.34 -6.47
C ASP A 31 -0.51 6.49 -5.01
N PRO A 32 0.30 7.06 -4.10
CA PRO A 32 0.02 7.10 -2.66
C PRO A 32 -1.23 7.93 -2.30
N GLY A 33 -1.92 8.51 -3.29
CA GLY A 33 -3.10 9.32 -3.11
C GLY A 33 -2.75 10.69 -2.54
N MET A 34 -3.72 11.26 -1.83
CA MET A 34 -3.61 12.60 -1.26
C MET A 34 -3.06 12.56 0.16
N PRO A 35 -2.54 13.69 0.69
CA PRO A 35 -2.02 13.74 2.06
C PRO A 35 -2.99 13.24 3.13
N PHE A 36 -4.32 13.34 2.94
CA PHE A 36 -5.32 12.83 3.87
C PHE A 36 -5.50 11.30 3.83
N ASP A 37 -5.08 10.63 2.75
CA ASP A 37 -5.16 9.18 2.61
C ASP A 37 -4.11 8.41 3.42
N HIS A 38 -3.11 9.12 3.98
CA HIS A 38 -2.01 8.53 4.75
C HIS A 38 -2.48 7.60 5.87
N ARG A 39 -3.62 7.92 6.51
CA ARG A 39 -4.17 7.12 7.60
C ARG A 39 -4.72 5.78 7.10
N ILE A 40 -5.51 5.81 6.02
CA ILE A 40 -6.06 4.59 5.40
C ILE A 40 -4.93 3.70 4.88
N LEU A 41 -3.92 4.32 4.26
CA LEU A 41 -2.72 3.61 3.81
C LEU A 41 -1.99 2.94 4.99
N ALA A 42 -1.70 3.69 6.05
CA ALA A 42 -1.01 3.15 7.23
C ALA A 42 -1.79 2.02 7.91
N ASP A 43 -3.12 2.15 8.02
CA ASP A 43 -3.98 1.12 8.60
C ASP A 43 -4.01 -0.14 7.74
N ARG A 44 -4.01 0.00 6.41
CA ARG A 44 -3.91 -1.15 5.51
C ARG A 44 -2.56 -1.84 5.63
N ILE A 45 -1.45 -1.09 5.67
CA ILE A 45 -0.10 -1.66 5.84
C ILE A 45 0.01 -2.45 7.15
N ARG A 46 -0.51 -1.91 8.25
CA ARG A 46 -0.56 -2.63 9.54
C ARG A 46 -1.39 -3.90 9.46
N SER A 47 -2.50 -3.90 8.72
CA SER A 47 -3.34 -5.10 8.53
C SER A 47 -2.63 -6.24 7.78
N LEU A 48 -1.57 -5.93 7.03
CA LEU A 48 -0.71 -6.90 6.36
C LEU A 48 0.42 -7.42 7.27
N GLY A 49 0.46 -7.00 8.54
CA GLY A 49 1.56 -7.32 9.46
C GLY A 49 2.86 -6.57 9.16
N ARG A 50 2.80 -5.52 8.33
CA ARG A 50 3.94 -4.70 7.90
C ARG A 50 3.99 -3.39 8.67
N SER A 51 5.15 -2.74 8.67
CA SER A 51 5.31 -1.42 9.27
C SER A 51 5.20 -0.32 8.20
N PRO A 52 4.41 0.75 8.43
CA PRO A 52 4.40 1.92 7.53
C PRO A 52 5.76 2.61 7.38
N CYS A 53 6.71 2.33 8.27
CA CYS A 53 8.09 2.84 8.18
C CYS A 53 8.96 2.07 7.17
N GLU A 54 8.47 0.96 6.62
CA GLU A 54 9.20 0.11 5.65
C GLU A 54 8.94 0.49 4.18
N ILE A 55 8.16 1.54 3.95
CA ILE A 55 7.84 2.01 2.59
C ILE A 55 9.08 2.71 2.01
N SER A 56 9.56 2.21 0.88
CA SER A 56 10.64 2.83 0.07
C SER A 56 10.08 3.70 -1.04
#